data_AF-K6UN87-F1
#
_entry.id   AF-K6UN87-F1
#
_cell.length_a   1.000
_cell.length_b   1.000
_cell.length_c   1.000
_cell.angle_alpha   90.00
_cell.angle_beta   90.00
_cell.angle_gamma   90.00
#
_symmetry.space_group_name_H-M   'P 1'
#
loop_
_entity.id
_entity.type
_entity.pdbx_description
1 polymer ?
#
loop_
_entity_poly.entity_id
_entity_poly.type
_entity_poly.pdbx_seq_one_letter_code
_entity_poly.pdbx_strand_id
1 'polypeptide(L)'
;MARRRGFLAEINRQAKEAERREHRQRLAAARAQAAAERAAEKAQRDYARALAAAERASQAEQKAAQREAERLHAEARTAEAAALNSVLESTYAEIDSLLASTLENDDFIDLDALKVDSVEHPPFTPGALAVPPRPVGLEYPPEPRYVEPPAPAGLAAMLGGKKKHETAVAQMRAHHETVHRQWWDYCRQIDTKRTAFQHLEADRIAKLERARENYEVKCRVREAEAKNRNEEIEQLKNNLAFDLPEAIEEYVALVLSNSVYPEAFPVRHHGTFDLPSRELTLTVTVPLPSAVPCVKSYRYVKSKDLIQESVLSAKAQKDRYASAVWQVAVRTLHEVFEADREGKIDSIAMTVAAERLSPATGNAEIVPLVIAAAGREEFNGFDLANVVPSATLEHLGAALSKSPFDLAPADASVGVRARGRK
;
A
#
# COMPACT_ATOMS: atom_id res chain seq x y z
N MET A 1 -5.44 24.45 -50.40
CA MET A 1 -5.79 23.83 -49.10
C MET A 1 -5.12 22.47 -48.82
N ALA A 2 -4.32 21.87 -49.72
CA ALA A 2 -3.72 20.54 -49.51
C ALA A 2 -2.45 20.50 -48.62
N ARG A 3 -1.69 21.60 -48.49
CA ARG A 3 -0.43 21.65 -47.71
C ARG A 3 -0.60 21.62 -46.17
N ARG A 4 -1.75 22.07 -45.64
CA ARG A 4 -2.00 22.09 -44.17
C ARG A 4 -2.31 20.71 -43.58
N ARG A 5 -2.83 19.77 -44.39
CA ARG A 5 -3.11 18.39 -43.96
C ARG A 5 -1.84 17.54 -43.76
N GLY A 6 -0.76 17.82 -44.50
CA GLY A 6 0.54 17.15 -44.31
C GLY A 6 1.28 17.62 -43.07
N PHE A 7 1.23 18.93 -42.78
CA PHE A 7 1.90 19.53 -41.62
C PHE A 7 1.32 19.06 -40.27
N LEU A 8 -0.01 19.00 -40.14
CA LEU A 8 -0.66 18.48 -38.92
C LEU A 8 -0.43 16.96 -38.74
N ALA A 9 -0.32 16.21 -39.85
CA ALA A 9 0.03 14.79 -39.79
C ALA A 9 1.50 14.55 -39.38
N GLU A 10 2.41 15.45 -39.79
CA GLU A 10 3.82 15.45 -39.39
C GLU A 10 3.96 15.74 -37.88
N ILE A 11 3.22 16.74 -37.36
CA ILE A 11 3.19 17.08 -35.93
C ILE A 11 2.67 15.91 -35.09
N ASN A 12 1.54 15.31 -35.49
CA ASN A 12 0.99 14.15 -34.78
C ASN A 12 1.91 12.93 -34.83
N ARG A 13 2.69 12.75 -35.90
CA ARG A 13 3.71 11.70 -35.97
C ARG A 13 4.88 12.01 -35.02
N GLN A 14 5.35 13.25 -34.97
CA GLN A 14 6.43 13.69 -34.09
C GLN A 14 6.05 13.57 -32.61
N ALA A 15 4.83 13.97 -32.24
CA ALA A 15 4.28 13.83 -30.89
C ALA A 15 4.21 12.35 -30.48
N LYS A 16 3.63 11.50 -31.34
CA LYS A 16 3.54 10.04 -31.09
C LYS A 16 4.91 9.34 -31.05
N GLU A 17 5.90 9.86 -31.77
CA GLU A 17 7.29 9.39 -31.69
C GLU A 17 8.00 9.89 -30.43
N ALA A 18 7.66 11.08 -29.92
CA ALA A 18 8.14 11.58 -28.63
C ALA A 18 7.59 10.75 -27.47
N GLU A 19 6.28 10.54 -27.38
CA GLU A 19 5.61 9.68 -26.39
C GLU A 19 6.22 8.27 -26.39
N ARG A 20 6.36 7.66 -27.57
CA ARG A 20 6.97 6.32 -27.70
C ARG A 20 8.44 6.28 -27.28
N ARG A 21 9.18 7.38 -27.40
CA ARG A 21 10.58 7.47 -26.95
C ARG A 21 10.62 7.60 -25.43
N GLU A 22 9.78 8.44 -24.86
CA GLU A 22 9.70 8.66 -23.42
C GLU A 22 9.25 7.39 -22.68
N HIS A 23 8.18 6.75 -23.12
CA HIS A 23 7.72 5.48 -22.55
C HIS A 23 8.80 4.39 -22.63
N ARG A 24 9.53 4.30 -23.75
CA ARG A 24 10.68 3.38 -23.88
C ARG A 24 11.81 3.73 -22.93
N GLN A 25 12.09 5.01 -22.71
CA GLN A 25 13.11 5.48 -21.77
C GLN A 25 12.75 5.12 -20.33
N ARG A 26 11.49 5.36 -19.91
CA ARG A 26 11.00 4.98 -18.56
C ARG A 26 11.13 3.47 -18.33
N LEU A 27 10.67 2.65 -19.28
CA LEU A 27 10.81 1.19 -19.20
C LEU A 27 12.27 0.73 -19.20
N ALA A 28 13.15 1.40 -19.96
CA ALA A 28 14.57 1.10 -19.96
C ALA A 28 15.24 1.44 -18.62
N ALA A 29 14.89 2.57 -18.01
CA ALA A 29 15.38 2.99 -16.69
C ALA A 29 14.93 2.00 -15.60
N ALA A 30 13.65 1.63 -15.55
CA ALA A 30 13.15 0.64 -14.59
C ALA A 30 13.84 -0.73 -14.73
N ARG A 31 14.09 -1.16 -15.98
CA ARG A 31 14.84 -2.40 -16.24
C ARG A 31 16.30 -2.29 -15.81
N ALA A 32 16.94 -1.14 -16.02
CA ALA A 32 18.31 -0.89 -15.61
C ALA A 32 18.45 -0.94 -14.09
N GLN A 33 17.53 -0.32 -13.36
CA GLN A 33 17.49 -0.36 -11.89
C GLN A 33 17.32 -1.79 -11.37
N ALA A 34 16.30 -2.50 -11.84
CA ALA A 34 16.08 -3.88 -11.42
C ALA A 34 17.27 -4.80 -11.80
N ALA A 35 17.98 -4.51 -12.90
CA ALA A 35 19.19 -5.24 -13.28
C ALA A 35 20.36 -4.92 -12.35
N ALA A 36 20.55 -3.66 -11.96
CA ALA A 36 21.60 -3.23 -11.03
C ALA A 36 21.39 -3.82 -9.63
N GLU A 37 20.15 -3.82 -9.11
CA GLU A 37 19.79 -4.46 -7.84
C GLU A 37 20.08 -5.97 -7.87
N ARG A 38 19.62 -6.67 -8.90
CA ARG A 38 19.92 -8.11 -9.05
C ARG A 38 21.41 -8.40 -9.18
N ALA A 39 22.16 -7.53 -9.86
CA ALA A 39 23.62 -7.67 -9.97
C ALA A 39 24.30 -7.49 -8.61
N ALA A 40 23.87 -6.51 -7.81
CA ALA A 40 24.36 -6.30 -6.45
C ALA A 40 24.04 -7.49 -5.53
N GLU A 41 22.81 -8.00 -5.55
CA GLU A 41 22.43 -9.20 -4.79
C GLU A 41 23.26 -10.43 -5.20
N LYS A 42 23.43 -10.65 -6.50
CA LYS A 42 24.24 -11.77 -7.00
C LYS A 42 25.70 -11.63 -6.54
N ALA A 43 26.29 -10.45 -6.66
CA ALA A 43 27.67 -10.21 -6.26
C ALA A 43 27.86 -10.39 -4.74
N GLN A 44 26.89 -9.95 -3.93
CA GLN A 44 26.87 -10.20 -2.48
C GLN A 44 26.81 -11.70 -2.14
N ARG A 45 25.95 -12.46 -2.85
CA ARG A 45 25.88 -13.92 -2.66
C ARG A 45 27.18 -14.63 -3.08
N ASP A 46 27.78 -14.20 -4.18
CA ASP A 46 29.04 -14.77 -4.67
C ASP A 46 30.20 -14.46 -3.70
N TYR A 47 30.26 -13.24 -3.15
CA TYR A 47 31.20 -12.87 -2.08
C TYR A 47 31.00 -13.73 -0.82
N ALA A 48 29.77 -13.87 -0.33
CA ALA A 48 29.48 -14.69 0.85
C ALA A 48 29.91 -16.16 0.67
N ARG A 49 29.71 -16.72 -0.53
CA ARG A 49 30.18 -18.08 -0.86
C ARG A 49 31.70 -18.17 -0.87
N ALA A 50 32.39 -17.18 -1.43
CA ALA A 50 33.84 -17.15 -1.46
C ALA A 50 34.45 -16.99 -0.07
N LEU A 51 33.84 -16.19 0.80
CA LEU A 51 34.24 -16.07 2.20
C LEU A 51 34.12 -17.42 2.92
N ALA A 52 32.98 -18.09 2.80
CA ALA A 52 32.76 -19.41 3.39
C ALA A 52 33.66 -20.51 2.81
N ALA A 53 34.09 -20.39 1.56
CA ALA A 53 35.06 -21.28 0.94
C ALA A 53 36.49 -21.01 1.46
N ALA A 54 36.85 -19.74 1.67
CA ALA A 54 38.14 -19.35 2.24
C ALA A 54 38.30 -19.82 3.70
N GLU A 55 37.23 -19.82 4.49
CA GLU A 55 37.21 -20.37 5.85
C GLU A 55 37.45 -21.88 5.89
N ARG A 56 36.99 -22.60 4.86
CA ARG A 56 37.11 -24.06 4.74
C ARG A 56 38.36 -24.52 3.97
N ALA A 57 39.14 -23.59 3.42
CA ALA A 57 40.29 -23.90 2.59
C ALA A 57 41.43 -24.53 3.39
N SER A 58 42.13 -25.47 2.76
CA SER A 58 43.36 -26.04 3.33
C SER A 58 44.49 -24.99 3.41
N GLN A 59 45.52 -25.23 4.22
CA GLN A 59 46.66 -24.29 4.34
C GLN A 59 47.34 -24.00 3.00
N ALA A 60 47.37 -24.97 2.08
CA ALA A 60 47.95 -24.81 0.74
C ALA A 60 47.11 -23.89 -0.17
N GLU A 61 45.80 -23.80 0.05
CA GLU A 61 44.83 -23.08 -0.79
C GLU A 61 44.39 -21.75 -0.17
N GLN A 62 44.65 -21.54 1.13
CA GLN A 62 44.16 -20.41 1.92
C GLN A 62 44.47 -19.05 1.29
N LYS A 63 45.70 -18.85 0.81
CA LYS A 63 46.13 -17.59 0.17
C LYS A 63 45.39 -17.31 -1.14
N ALA A 64 45.08 -18.35 -1.93
CA ALA A 64 44.34 -18.21 -3.18
C ALA A 64 42.86 -17.91 -2.89
N ALA A 65 42.26 -18.63 -1.94
CA ALA A 65 40.87 -18.42 -1.52
C ALA A 65 40.64 -17.03 -0.91
N GLN A 66 41.60 -16.53 -0.11
CA GLN A 66 41.56 -15.16 0.43
C GLN A 66 41.61 -14.09 -0.68
N ARG A 67 42.51 -14.23 -1.65
CA ARG A 67 42.59 -13.30 -2.80
C ARG A 67 41.31 -13.27 -3.61
N GLU A 68 40.68 -14.44 -3.78
CA GLU A 68 39.41 -14.55 -4.49
C GLU A 68 38.26 -13.91 -3.71
N ALA A 69 38.20 -14.11 -2.38
CA ALA A 69 37.24 -13.44 -1.51
C ALA A 69 37.42 -11.91 -1.54
N GLU A 70 38.66 -11.40 -1.50
CA GLU A 70 38.95 -9.96 -1.63
C GLU A 70 38.53 -9.39 -2.99
N ARG A 71 38.73 -10.16 -4.09
CA ARG A 71 38.28 -9.77 -5.43
C ARG A 71 36.76 -9.66 -5.49
N LEU A 72 36.06 -10.69 -5.00
CA LEU A 72 34.60 -10.74 -4.99
C LEU A 72 34.00 -9.72 -4.02
N HIS A 73 34.69 -9.38 -2.93
CA HIS A 73 34.30 -8.28 -2.07
C HIS A 73 34.28 -6.95 -2.84
N ALA A 74 35.38 -6.64 -3.55
CA ALA A 74 35.46 -5.42 -4.35
C ALA A 74 34.41 -5.37 -5.47
N GLU A 75 34.08 -6.51 -6.08
CA GLU A 75 33.00 -6.62 -7.06
C GLU A 75 31.62 -6.40 -6.43
N ALA A 76 31.35 -6.99 -5.26
CA ALA A 76 30.11 -6.77 -4.52
C ALA A 76 29.93 -5.30 -4.14
N ARG A 77 30.97 -4.63 -3.62
CA ARG A 77 30.92 -3.21 -3.26
C ARG A 77 30.77 -2.30 -4.48
N THR A 78 31.35 -2.67 -5.62
CA THR A 78 31.18 -1.94 -6.89
C THR A 78 29.75 -2.09 -7.43
N ALA A 79 29.18 -3.30 -7.36
CA ALA A 79 27.81 -3.56 -7.78
C ALA A 79 26.79 -2.85 -6.88
N GLU A 80 27.04 -2.78 -5.57
CA GLU A 80 26.24 -1.99 -4.63
C GLU A 80 26.26 -0.49 -4.96
N ALA A 81 27.45 0.08 -5.23
CA ALA A 81 27.55 1.47 -5.66
C ALA A 81 26.79 1.72 -6.99
N ALA A 82 26.79 0.75 -7.92
CA ALA A 82 26.03 0.85 -9.16
C ALA A 82 24.51 0.80 -8.93
N ALA A 83 24.03 -0.04 -8.01
CA ALA A 83 22.62 -0.09 -7.63
C ALA A 83 22.16 1.23 -6.98
N LEU A 84 22.95 1.78 -6.06
CA LEU A 84 22.69 3.09 -5.46
C LEU A 84 22.62 4.21 -6.49
N ASN A 85 23.54 4.22 -7.47
CA ASN A 85 23.50 5.19 -8.57
C ASN A 85 22.25 5.02 -9.45
N SER A 86 21.79 3.79 -9.69
CA SER A 86 20.58 3.59 -10.50
C SER A 86 19.32 4.08 -9.80
N VAL A 87 19.21 3.92 -8.48
CA VAL A 87 18.11 4.51 -7.69
C VAL A 87 18.17 6.03 -7.77
N LEU A 88 19.35 6.61 -7.55
CA LEU A 88 19.58 8.05 -7.62
C LEU A 88 19.20 8.64 -9.00
N GLU A 89 19.55 7.95 -10.09
CA GLU A 89 19.16 8.32 -11.45
C GLU A 89 17.64 8.29 -11.64
N SER A 90 16.94 7.28 -11.13
CA SER A 90 15.46 7.22 -11.18
C SER A 90 14.82 8.37 -10.41
N THR A 91 15.26 8.60 -9.17
CA THR A 91 14.72 9.70 -8.34
C THR A 91 14.89 11.06 -9.01
N TYR A 92 16.04 11.29 -9.65
CA TYR A 92 16.26 12.53 -10.38
C TYR A 92 15.47 12.64 -11.67
N ALA A 93 15.29 11.55 -12.41
CA ALA A 93 14.40 11.54 -13.57
C ALA A 93 12.96 11.89 -13.16
N GLU A 94 12.46 11.32 -12.06
CA GLU A 94 11.11 11.60 -11.54
C GLU A 94 10.92 13.07 -11.15
N ILE A 95 11.90 13.69 -10.48
CA ILE A 95 11.88 15.12 -10.13
C ILE A 95 11.98 16.00 -11.38
N ASP A 96 12.83 15.61 -12.33
CA ASP A 96 13.07 16.42 -13.54
C ASP A 96 11.88 16.33 -14.51
N SER A 97 10.98 15.34 -14.38
CA SER A 97 9.81 15.12 -15.24
C SER A 97 8.44 15.31 -14.56
N LEU A 98 8.36 16.07 -13.47
CA LEU A 98 7.13 16.26 -12.70
C LEU A 98 5.93 16.69 -13.56
N LEU A 99 6.09 17.68 -14.44
CA LEU A 99 5.01 18.14 -15.33
C LEU A 99 4.70 17.10 -16.41
N ALA A 100 5.72 16.60 -17.11
CA ALA A 100 5.53 15.65 -18.21
C ALA A 100 4.83 14.36 -17.77
N SER A 101 5.04 13.93 -16.51
CA SER A 101 4.41 12.72 -15.97
C SER A 101 2.89 12.78 -15.86
N THR A 102 2.30 13.99 -15.74
CA THR A 102 0.85 14.14 -15.60
C THR A 102 0.14 14.26 -16.94
N LEU A 103 0.80 14.78 -17.98
CA LEU A 103 0.18 15.05 -19.29
C LEU A 103 -0.32 13.78 -20.02
N GLU A 104 0.13 12.59 -19.58
CA GLU A 104 -0.34 11.30 -20.10
C GLU A 104 -1.59 10.77 -19.37
N ASN A 105 -1.95 11.36 -18.24
CA ASN A 105 -3.08 10.96 -17.41
C ASN A 105 -4.22 11.96 -17.59
N ASP A 106 -5.44 11.46 -17.49
CA ASP A 106 -6.65 12.29 -17.45
C ASP A 106 -6.99 12.53 -15.98
N ASP A 107 -6.82 13.76 -15.50
CA ASP A 107 -6.99 14.10 -14.09
C ASP A 107 -8.46 14.21 -13.67
N PHE A 108 -9.39 14.05 -14.61
CA PHE A 108 -10.81 14.01 -14.34
C PHE A 108 -11.21 12.78 -13.51
N ILE A 109 -12.00 13.04 -12.46
CA ILE A 109 -12.52 11.98 -11.61
C ILE A 109 -14.00 11.75 -11.94
N ASP A 110 -14.27 10.57 -12.51
CA ASP A 110 -15.63 10.07 -12.62
C ASP A 110 -16.13 9.62 -11.24
N LEU A 111 -16.94 10.47 -10.60
CA LEU A 111 -17.51 10.20 -9.29
C LEU A 111 -18.40 8.94 -9.30
N ASP A 112 -19.03 8.59 -10.42
CA ASP A 112 -19.81 7.35 -10.51
C ASP A 112 -18.92 6.10 -10.45
N ALA A 113 -17.71 6.17 -11.04
CA ALA A 113 -16.74 5.09 -10.97
C ALA A 113 -16.18 4.84 -9.56
N LEU A 114 -16.35 5.79 -8.62
CA LEU A 114 -15.93 5.65 -7.23
C LEU A 114 -16.94 4.91 -6.34
N LYS A 115 -18.13 4.61 -6.86
CA LYS A 115 -19.17 3.89 -6.13
C LYS A 115 -18.84 2.41 -6.02
N VAL A 116 -19.28 1.82 -4.92
CA VAL A 116 -19.23 0.38 -4.70
C VAL A 116 -20.51 -0.25 -5.24
N ASP A 117 -20.43 -0.89 -6.41
CA ASP A 117 -21.56 -1.59 -7.03
C ASP A 117 -21.89 -2.92 -6.34
N SER A 118 -20.87 -3.61 -5.81
CA SER A 118 -21.01 -4.89 -5.14
C SER A 118 -20.05 -5.01 -3.97
N VAL A 119 -20.57 -5.42 -2.81
CA VAL A 119 -19.77 -5.65 -1.59
C VAL A 119 -19.35 -7.10 -1.55
N GLU A 120 -18.04 -7.35 -1.66
CA GLU A 120 -17.49 -8.69 -1.51
C GLU A 120 -17.38 -9.09 -0.03
N HIS A 121 -17.97 -10.23 0.31
CA HIS A 121 -17.84 -10.83 1.64
C HIS A 121 -16.90 -12.04 1.58
N PRO A 122 -15.84 -12.09 2.40
CA PRO A 122 -15.02 -13.28 2.48
C PRO A 122 -15.86 -14.47 2.97
N PRO A 123 -15.62 -15.72 2.51
CA PRO A 123 -16.43 -16.86 2.90
C PRO A 123 -16.38 -17.12 4.41
N PHE A 124 -17.50 -17.55 5.00
CA PHE A 124 -17.56 -17.93 6.41
C PHE A 124 -16.83 -19.26 6.67
N THR A 125 -15.64 -19.18 7.30
CA THR A 125 -14.81 -20.35 7.62
C THR A 125 -14.63 -20.51 9.14
N PRO A 126 -15.55 -21.20 9.84
CA PRO A 126 -15.49 -21.33 11.31
C PRO A 126 -14.51 -22.41 11.80
N GLY A 127 -13.70 -22.99 10.90
CA GLY A 127 -12.66 -23.95 11.23
C GLY A 127 -13.20 -25.20 11.93
N ALA A 128 -12.58 -25.56 13.07
CA ALA A 128 -12.95 -26.74 13.85
C ALA A 128 -14.42 -26.73 14.32
N LEU A 129 -15.04 -25.54 14.46
CA LEU A 129 -16.45 -25.45 14.83
C LEU A 129 -17.38 -25.97 13.72
N ALA A 130 -16.96 -26.07 12.47
CA ALA A 130 -17.78 -26.70 11.41
C ALA A 130 -17.88 -28.22 11.55
N VAL A 131 -16.97 -28.85 12.29
CA VAL A 131 -16.85 -30.31 12.37
C VAL A 131 -17.44 -30.78 13.71
N PRO A 132 -18.54 -31.56 13.71
CA PRO A 132 -19.07 -32.12 14.95
C PRO A 132 -18.07 -33.15 15.53
N PRO A 133 -17.88 -33.17 16.87
CA PRO A 133 -17.03 -34.15 17.52
C PRO A 133 -17.65 -35.56 17.39
N ARG A 134 -16.82 -36.59 17.27
CA ARG A 134 -17.29 -37.97 17.18
C ARG A 134 -17.51 -38.55 18.58
N PRO A 135 -18.66 -39.16 18.90
CA PRO A 135 -18.84 -39.89 20.15
C PRO A 135 -17.99 -41.17 20.13
N VAL A 136 -17.14 -41.36 21.13
CA VAL A 136 -16.29 -42.56 21.27
C VAL A 136 -16.54 -43.20 22.63
N GLY A 137 -16.78 -44.52 22.65
CA GLY A 137 -16.92 -45.28 23.90
C GLY A 137 -18.21 -45.00 24.68
N LEU A 138 -19.31 -44.73 23.98
CA LEU A 138 -20.64 -44.51 24.56
C LEU A 138 -21.59 -45.73 24.44
N GLU A 139 -21.03 -46.89 24.11
CA GLU A 139 -21.77 -48.15 23.92
C GLU A 139 -21.88 -48.93 25.23
N TYR A 140 -23.12 -49.25 25.64
CA TYR A 140 -23.35 -50.06 26.83
C TYR A 140 -22.97 -51.53 26.58
N PRO A 141 -22.28 -52.18 27.53
CA PRO A 141 -22.01 -53.60 27.43
C PRO A 141 -23.30 -54.38 27.76
N PRO A 142 -23.45 -55.61 27.25
CA PRO A 142 -24.61 -56.43 27.53
C PRO A 142 -24.74 -56.70 29.04
N GLU A 143 -25.97 -56.67 29.55
CA GLU A 143 -26.23 -56.94 30.97
C GLU A 143 -25.87 -58.39 31.33
N PRO A 144 -25.10 -58.62 32.42
CA PRO A 144 -24.79 -59.95 32.91
C PRO A 144 -26.07 -60.72 33.25
N ARG A 145 -26.17 -61.97 32.78
CA ARG A 145 -27.32 -62.84 33.08
C ARG A 145 -26.94 -63.82 34.18
N TYR A 146 -27.78 -63.93 35.21
CA TYR A 146 -27.66 -64.98 36.21
C TYR A 146 -27.98 -66.34 35.59
N VAL A 147 -27.08 -67.31 35.78
CA VAL A 147 -27.29 -68.70 35.39
C VAL A 147 -27.15 -69.54 36.65
N GLU A 148 -28.22 -70.21 37.05
CA GLU A 148 -28.20 -71.07 38.23
C GLU A 148 -27.41 -72.36 37.96
N PRO A 149 -26.50 -72.78 38.87
CA PRO A 149 -25.81 -74.06 38.74
C PRO A 149 -26.81 -75.22 38.64
N PRO A 150 -26.54 -76.24 37.82
CA PRO A 150 -27.43 -77.40 37.71
C PRO A 150 -27.55 -78.13 39.06
N ALA A 151 -28.77 -78.58 39.38
CA ALA A 151 -29.03 -79.36 40.59
C ALA A 151 -28.30 -80.72 40.54
N PRO A 152 -27.76 -81.23 41.67
CA PRO A 152 -27.05 -82.50 41.70
C PRO A 152 -28.02 -83.66 41.45
N ALA A 153 -27.67 -84.56 40.52
CA ALA A 153 -28.45 -85.75 40.18
C ALA A 153 -27.71 -87.05 40.57
N GLY A 154 -28.47 -88.12 40.87
CA GLY A 154 -27.93 -89.46 41.16
C GLY A 154 -27.13 -89.57 42.48
N LEU A 155 -26.19 -90.52 42.55
CA LEU A 155 -25.36 -90.83 43.74
C LEU A 155 -24.59 -89.61 44.29
N ALA A 156 -24.36 -88.58 43.47
CA ALA A 156 -23.73 -87.32 43.87
C ALA A 156 -24.55 -86.52 44.90
N ALA A 157 -25.89 -86.63 44.89
CA ALA A 157 -26.78 -85.96 45.85
C ALA A 157 -26.68 -86.59 47.27
N MET A 158 -26.25 -87.85 47.38
CA MET A 158 -26.15 -88.61 48.65
C MET A 158 -24.79 -88.46 49.34
N LEU A 159 -23.72 -88.08 48.61
CA LEU A 159 -22.35 -87.88 49.10
C LEU A 159 -22.03 -86.38 49.28
N GLY A 160 -22.86 -85.66 50.03
CA GLY A 160 -22.63 -84.23 50.35
C GLY A 160 -22.92 -83.25 49.20
N GLY A 161 -23.54 -83.71 48.11
CA GLY A 161 -23.87 -82.89 46.93
C GLY A 161 -24.86 -81.75 47.20
N LYS A 162 -25.79 -81.89 48.15
CA LYS A 162 -26.73 -80.81 48.52
C LYS A 162 -26.00 -79.59 49.09
N LYS A 163 -25.13 -79.81 50.08
CA LYS A 163 -24.30 -78.75 50.67
C LYS A 163 -23.35 -78.13 49.64
N LYS A 164 -22.77 -78.94 48.75
CA LYS A 164 -21.93 -78.46 47.62
C LYS A 164 -22.71 -77.62 46.61
N HIS A 165 -23.95 -78.01 46.30
CA HIS A 165 -24.83 -77.27 45.40
C HIS A 165 -25.30 -75.95 46.03
N GLU A 166 -25.71 -75.95 47.30
CA GLU A 166 -26.01 -74.73 48.06
C GLU A 166 -24.82 -73.77 48.08
N THR A 167 -23.60 -74.27 48.32
CA THR A 167 -22.39 -73.44 48.22
C THR A 167 -22.12 -72.95 46.81
N ALA A 168 -22.39 -73.75 45.76
CA ALA A 168 -22.21 -73.35 44.37
C ALA A 168 -23.24 -72.29 43.94
N VAL A 169 -24.49 -72.41 44.38
CA VAL A 169 -25.55 -71.41 44.19
C VAL A 169 -25.18 -70.12 44.92
N ALA A 170 -24.73 -70.20 46.18
CA ALA A 170 -24.30 -69.02 46.94
C ALA A 170 -23.09 -68.33 46.30
N GLN A 171 -22.09 -69.09 45.84
CA GLN A 171 -20.93 -68.56 45.12
C GLN A 171 -21.33 -67.93 43.79
N MET A 172 -22.22 -68.55 43.01
CA MET A 172 -22.67 -68.02 41.73
C MET A 172 -23.50 -66.75 41.90
N ARG A 173 -24.35 -66.69 42.94
CA ARG A 173 -25.09 -65.46 43.30
C ARG A 173 -24.12 -64.34 43.70
N ALA A 174 -23.15 -64.61 44.59
CA ALA A 174 -22.15 -63.63 44.98
C ALA A 174 -21.29 -63.15 43.79
N HIS A 175 -20.95 -64.05 42.87
CA HIS A 175 -20.26 -63.72 41.63
C HIS A 175 -21.12 -62.84 40.72
N HIS A 176 -22.36 -63.23 40.47
CA HIS A 176 -23.31 -62.45 39.68
C HIS A 176 -23.55 -61.06 40.26
N GLU A 177 -23.74 -60.94 41.58
CA GLU A 177 -23.87 -59.64 42.26
C GLU A 177 -22.63 -58.76 42.06
N THR A 178 -21.43 -59.36 42.10
CA THR A 178 -20.16 -58.65 41.86
C THR A 178 -20.06 -58.17 40.40
N VAL A 179 -20.33 -59.06 39.44
CA VAL A 179 -20.27 -58.75 38.00
C VAL A 179 -21.36 -57.75 37.61
N HIS A 180 -22.58 -57.88 38.16
CA HIS A 180 -23.67 -56.93 37.95
C HIS A 180 -23.35 -55.55 38.53
N ARG A 181 -22.72 -55.48 39.71
CA ARG A 181 -22.23 -54.21 40.27
C ARG A 181 -21.17 -53.55 39.38
N GLN A 182 -20.21 -54.33 38.87
CA GLN A 182 -19.19 -53.82 37.93
C GLN A 182 -19.82 -53.31 36.63
N TRP A 183 -20.79 -54.05 36.09
CA TRP A 183 -21.56 -53.62 34.93
C TRP A 183 -22.31 -52.31 35.19
N TRP A 184 -22.97 -52.20 36.35
CA TRP A 184 -23.71 -50.99 36.73
C TRP A 184 -22.79 -49.77 36.89
N ASP A 185 -21.62 -49.94 37.51
CA ASP A 185 -20.61 -48.88 37.60
C ASP A 185 -20.08 -48.48 36.21
N TYR A 186 -19.90 -49.43 35.29
CA TYR A 186 -19.49 -49.15 33.91
C TYR A 186 -20.57 -48.39 33.13
N CYS A 187 -21.84 -48.78 33.25
CA CYS A 187 -22.97 -48.03 32.68
C CYS A 187 -23.01 -46.59 33.19
N ARG A 188 -22.78 -46.36 34.49
CA ARG A 188 -22.71 -45.01 35.07
C ARG A 188 -21.56 -44.18 34.50
N GLN A 189 -20.42 -44.80 34.21
CA GLN A 189 -19.30 -44.12 33.53
C GLN A 189 -19.66 -43.72 32.11
N ILE A 190 -20.40 -44.56 31.38
CA ILE A 190 -20.92 -44.22 30.05
C ILE A 190 -21.90 -43.06 30.12
N ASP A 191 -22.84 -43.06 31.07
CA ASP A 191 -23.79 -41.97 31.25
C ASP A 191 -23.06 -40.65 31.50
N THR A 192 -22.02 -40.68 32.36
CA THR A 192 -21.17 -39.50 32.63
C THR A 192 -20.49 -39.01 31.35
N LYS A 193 -19.89 -39.90 30.56
CA LYS A 193 -19.25 -39.56 29.27
C LYS A 193 -20.26 -39.01 28.27
N ARG A 194 -21.47 -39.56 28.24
CA ARG A 194 -22.56 -39.12 27.36
C ARG A 194 -23.00 -37.70 27.68
N THR A 195 -23.23 -37.41 28.97
CA THR A 195 -23.57 -36.06 29.43
C THR A 195 -22.45 -35.07 29.12
N ALA A 196 -21.18 -35.44 29.36
CA ALA A 196 -20.04 -34.60 29.00
C ALA A 196 -19.95 -34.32 27.49
N PHE A 197 -20.20 -35.33 26.65
CA PHE A 197 -20.25 -35.17 25.20
C PHE A 197 -21.40 -34.25 24.76
N GLN A 198 -22.58 -34.37 25.37
CA GLN A 198 -23.72 -33.49 25.10
C GLN A 198 -23.41 -32.03 25.44
N HIS A 199 -22.76 -31.77 26.59
CA HIS A 199 -22.32 -30.42 26.94
C HIS A 199 -21.27 -29.87 25.96
N LEU A 200 -20.27 -30.67 25.57
CA LEU A 200 -19.27 -30.28 24.58
C LEU A 200 -19.91 -29.90 23.24
N GLU A 201 -20.89 -30.69 22.79
CA GLU A 201 -21.58 -30.42 21.53
C GLU A 201 -22.48 -29.18 21.63
N ALA A 202 -23.18 -29.00 22.74
CA ALA A 202 -23.96 -27.78 23.00
C ALA A 202 -23.06 -26.53 23.01
N ASP A 203 -21.89 -26.60 23.65
CA ASP A 203 -20.90 -25.53 23.66
C ASP A 203 -20.35 -25.24 22.26
N ARG A 204 -20.08 -26.27 21.44
CA ARG A 204 -19.62 -26.10 20.06
C ARG A 204 -20.69 -25.39 19.23
N ILE A 205 -21.96 -25.81 19.32
CA ILE A 205 -23.07 -25.20 18.60
C ILE A 205 -23.23 -23.74 19.04
N ALA A 206 -23.23 -23.45 20.34
CA ALA A 206 -23.31 -22.08 20.85
C ALA A 206 -22.15 -21.19 20.34
N LYS A 207 -20.92 -21.72 20.30
CA LYS A 207 -19.75 -21.01 19.73
C LYS A 207 -19.87 -20.82 18.22
N LEU A 208 -20.40 -21.80 17.49
CA LEU A 208 -20.61 -21.71 16.04
C LEU A 208 -21.66 -20.65 15.70
N GLU A 209 -22.79 -20.63 16.41
CA GLU A 209 -23.82 -19.60 16.24
C GLU A 209 -23.26 -18.21 16.57
N ARG A 210 -22.51 -18.07 17.66
CA ARG A 210 -21.83 -16.80 17.98
C ARG A 210 -20.85 -16.37 16.88
N ALA A 211 -20.11 -17.32 16.28
CA ALA A 211 -19.20 -17.03 15.17
C ALA A 211 -19.97 -16.60 13.91
N ARG A 212 -21.13 -17.21 13.64
CA ARG A 212 -22.03 -16.84 12.53
C ARG A 212 -22.61 -15.45 12.73
N GLU A 213 -23.15 -15.14 13.91
CA GLU A 213 -23.66 -13.82 14.26
C GLU A 213 -22.58 -12.74 14.04
N ASN A 214 -21.36 -12.97 14.55
CA ASN A 214 -20.24 -12.06 14.39
C ASN A 214 -19.86 -11.87 12.91
N TYR A 215 -19.91 -12.94 12.11
CA TYR A 215 -19.66 -12.87 10.68
C TYR A 215 -20.72 -12.04 9.95
N GLU A 216 -22.00 -12.27 10.24
CA GLU A 216 -23.11 -11.52 9.66
C GLU A 216 -23.07 -10.04 10.05
N VAL A 217 -22.70 -9.71 11.30
CA VAL A 217 -22.47 -8.32 11.73
C VAL A 217 -21.39 -7.68 10.86
N LYS A 218 -20.24 -8.36 10.64
CA LYS A 218 -19.18 -7.83 9.78
C LYS A 218 -19.64 -7.64 8.33
N CYS A 219 -20.48 -8.52 7.81
CA CYS A 219 -21.06 -8.36 6.47
C CYS A 219 -21.97 -7.12 6.41
N ARG A 220 -22.89 -6.96 7.37
CA ARG A 220 -23.75 -5.78 7.47
C ARG A 220 -22.97 -4.48 7.63
N VAL A 221 -21.85 -4.50 8.38
CA VAL A 221 -20.97 -3.33 8.52
C VAL A 221 -20.37 -2.94 7.17
N ARG A 222 -19.82 -3.89 6.40
CA ARG A 222 -19.28 -3.59 5.06
C ARG A 222 -20.35 -3.06 4.09
N GLU A 223 -21.55 -3.63 4.15
CA GLU A 223 -22.68 -3.16 3.34
C GLU A 223 -23.10 -1.74 3.72
N ALA A 224 -23.16 -1.43 5.01
CA ALA A 224 -23.48 -0.09 5.49
C ALA A 224 -22.38 0.92 5.13
N GLU A 225 -21.11 0.56 5.26
CA GLU A 225 -19.97 1.41 4.86
C GLU A 225 -20.01 1.71 3.35
N ALA A 226 -20.23 0.71 2.50
CA ALA A 226 -20.37 0.89 1.06
C ALA A 226 -21.57 1.77 0.70
N LYS A 227 -22.71 1.56 1.36
CA LYS A 227 -23.91 2.37 1.17
C LYS A 227 -23.68 3.83 1.57
N ASN A 228 -23.14 4.08 2.77
CA ASN A 228 -22.87 5.43 3.27
C ASN A 228 -21.91 6.17 2.33
N ARG A 229 -20.83 5.50 1.89
CA ARG A 229 -19.90 6.07 0.90
C ARG A 229 -20.60 6.42 -0.42
N ASN A 230 -21.47 5.55 -0.94
CA ASN A 230 -22.19 5.85 -2.17
C ASN A 230 -23.17 7.02 -1.99
N GLU A 231 -23.79 7.17 -0.81
CA GLU A 231 -24.64 8.32 -0.48
C GLU A 231 -23.83 9.63 -0.39
N GLU A 232 -22.62 9.60 0.21
CA GLU A 232 -21.69 10.74 0.24
C GLU A 232 -21.28 11.16 -1.18
N ILE A 233 -20.96 10.21 -2.06
CA ILE A 233 -20.64 10.48 -3.47
C ILE A 233 -21.82 11.14 -4.18
N GLU A 234 -23.04 10.63 -4.00
CA GLU A 234 -24.24 11.24 -4.59
C GLU A 234 -24.51 12.64 -4.05
N GLN A 235 -24.27 12.86 -2.76
CA GLN A 235 -24.38 14.20 -2.17
C GLN A 235 -23.35 15.16 -2.78
N LEU A 236 -22.09 14.75 -2.93
CA LEU A 236 -21.04 15.55 -3.57
C LEU A 236 -21.43 15.90 -5.01
N LYS A 237 -21.90 14.92 -5.80
CA LYS A 237 -22.39 15.15 -7.17
C LYS A 237 -23.52 16.18 -7.23
N ASN A 238 -24.51 16.05 -6.35
CA ASN A 238 -25.61 17.00 -6.29
C ASN A 238 -25.12 18.40 -5.91
N ASN A 239 -24.24 18.51 -4.92
CA ASN A 239 -23.68 19.79 -4.49
C ASN A 239 -22.85 20.45 -5.60
N LEU A 240 -22.07 19.68 -6.37
CA LEU A 240 -21.35 20.15 -7.56
C LEU A 240 -22.29 20.66 -8.65
N ALA A 241 -23.42 19.98 -8.87
CA ALA A 241 -24.43 20.40 -9.85
C ALA A 241 -25.10 21.74 -9.47
N PHE A 242 -25.10 22.09 -8.18
CA PHE A 242 -25.60 23.38 -7.66
C PHE A 242 -24.48 24.41 -7.42
N ASP A 243 -23.25 24.15 -7.88
CA ASP A 243 -22.08 25.01 -7.71
C ASP A 243 -21.83 25.43 -6.24
N LEU A 244 -22.05 24.52 -5.28
CA LEU A 244 -21.74 24.81 -3.88
C LEU A 244 -20.20 24.95 -3.72
N PRO A 245 -19.70 26.05 -3.12
CA PRO A 245 -18.25 26.30 -3.03
C PRO A 245 -17.48 25.16 -2.37
N GLU A 246 -17.99 24.63 -1.27
CA GLU A 246 -17.35 23.57 -0.50
C GLU A 246 -17.24 22.27 -1.29
N ALA A 247 -18.19 22.00 -2.19
CA ALA A 247 -18.16 20.81 -3.05
C ALA A 247 -17.13 20.95 -4.20
N ILE A 248 -16.97 22.16 -4.74
CA ILE A 248 -15.91 22.44 -5.73
C ILE A 248 -14.53 22.31 -5.06
N GLU A 249 -14.38 22.84 -3.84
CA GLU A 249 -13.16 22.68 -3.04
C GLU A 249 -12.85 21.21 -2.75
N GLU A 250 -13.86 20.41 -2.35
CA GLU A 250 -13.72 18.98 -2.08
C GLU A 250 -13.33 18.19 -3.35
N TYR A 251 -13.95 18.50 -4.49
CA TYR A 251 -13.59 17.87 -5.76
C TYR A 251 -12.16 18.21 -6.18
N VAL A 252 -11.74 19.47 -6.08
CA VAL A 252 -10.36 19.89 -6.37
C VAL A 252 -9.37 19.20 -5.41
N ALA A 253 -9.71 19.10 -4.13
CA ALA A 253 -8.88 18.38 -3.16
C ALA A 253 -8.75 16.90 -3.52
N LEU A 254 -9.82 16.26 -4.01
CA LEU A 254 -9.80 14.87 -4.46
C LEU A 254 -8.90 14.69 -5.70
N VAL A 255 -9.04 15.57 -6.69
CA VAL A 255 -8.18 15.60 -7.90
C VAL A 255 -6.71 15.70 -7.50
N LEU A 256 -6.36 16.73 -6.72
CA LEU A 256 -4.98 17.01 -6.34
C LEU A 256 -4.38 16.00 -5.35
N SER A 257 -5.23 15.22 -4.66
CA SER A 257 -4.78 14.10 -3.81
C SER A 257 -4.45 12.84 -4.61
N ASN A 258 -5.03 12.70 -5.80
CA ASN A 258 -4.69 11.62 -6.73
C ASN A 258 -3.42 11.93 -7.55
N SER A 259 -2.98 13.18 -7.57
CA SER A 259 -1.73 13.62 -8.21
C SER A 259 -0.52 12.93 -7.57
N VAL A 260 0.16 12.09 -8.34
CA VAL A 260 1.34 11.35 -7.86
C VAL A 260 2.61 12.20 -7.98
N TYR A 261 3.30 12.37 -6.85
CA TYR A 261 4.61 13.01 -6.75
C TYR A 261 5.65 12.00 -6.25
N PRO A 262 6.93 12.12 -6.66
CA PRO A 262 7.99 11.27 -6.14
C PRO A 262 8.17 11.49 -4.64
N GLU A 263 8.55 10.43 -3.92
CA GLU A 263 8.77 10.48 -2.47
C GLU A 263 9.83 11.54 -2.09
N ALA A 264 10.81 11.76 -2.97
CA ALA A 264 11.84 12.78 -2.81
C ALA A 264 11.34 14.23 -3.01
N PHE A 265 10.11 14.42 -3.50
CA PHE A 265 9.50 15.74 -3.70
C PHE A 265 8.00 15.76 -3.37
N PRO A 266 7.60 15.57 -2.10
CA PRO A 266 6.20 15.51 -1.71
C PRO A 266 5.53 16.90 -1.79
N VAL A 267 4.36 16.97 -2.43
CA VAL A 267 3.59 18.22 -2.59
C VAL A 267 2.26 18.11 -1.83
N ARG A 268 1.85 19.20 -1.20
CA ARG A 268 0.52 19.33 -0.57
C ARG A 268 -0.24 20.51 -1.15
N HIS A 269 -1.56 20.38 -1.20
CA HIS A 269 -2.44 21.41 -1.74
C HIS A 269 -3.47 21.80 -0.68
N HIS A 270 -3.80 23.08 -0.66
CA HIS A 270 -4.94 23.62 0.07
C HIS A 270 -5.57 24.70 -0.79
N GLY A 271 -6.89 24.75 -0.86
CA GLY A 271 -7.56 25.75 -1.65
C GLY A 271 -8.93 26.13 -1.13
N THR A 272 -9.38 27.29 -1.59
CA THR A 272 -10.69 27.86 -1.29
C THR A 272 -11.27 28.45 -2.56
N PHE A 273 -12.58 28.32 -2.77
CA PHE A 273 -13.26 28.75 -3.98
C PHE A 273 -14.19 29.93 -3.71
N ASP A 274 -14.03 31.01 -4.49
CA ASP A 274 -14.95 32.14 -4.47
C ASP A 274 -15.96 32.04 -5.62
N LEU A 275 -17.21 31.73 -5.29
CA LEU A 275 -18.29 31.54 -6.27
C LEU A 275 -18.62 32.81 -7.09
N PRO A 276 -18.74 34.02 -6.51
CA PRO A 276 -19.06 35.22 -7.29
C PRO A 276 -18.05 35.54 -8.39
N SER A 277 -16.75 35.30 -8.13
CA SER A 277 -15.69 35.59 -9.08
C SER A 277 -15.16 34.38 -9.85
N ARG A 278 -15.66 33.18 -9.49
CA ARG A 278 -15.24 31.86 -9.99
C ARG A 278 -13.74 31.63 -9.92
N GLU A 279 -13.13 32.17 -8.86
CA GLU A 279 -11.69 32.09 -8.62
C GLU A 279 -11.36 31.07 -7.55
N LEU A 280 -10.49 30.13 -7.89
CA LEU A 280 -9.89 29.21 -6.93
C LEU A 280 -8.58 29.79 -6.40
N THR A 281 -8.49 30.02 -5.09
CA THR A 281 -7.23 30.37 -4.43
C THR A 281 -6.55 29.09 -3.96
N LEU A 282 -5.31 28.84 -4.40
CA LEU A 282 -4.52 27.66 -4.03
C LEU A 282 -3.23 28.03 -3.32
N THR A 283 -2.93 27.30 -2.25
CA THR A 283 -1.59 27.22 -1.64
C THR A 283 -1.02 25.82 -1.90
N VAL A 284 0.16 25.77 -2.50
CA VAL A 284 0.86 24.54 -2.85
C VAL A 284 2.15 24.49 -2.05
N THR A 285 2.26 23.55 -1.10
CA THR A 285 3.46 23.40 -0.29
C THR A 285 4.40 22.37 -0.91
N VAL A 286 5.62 22.80 -1.23
CA VAL A 286 6.74 21.97 -1.72
C VAL A 286 7.72 21.66 -0.58
N PRO A 287 8.56 20.61 -0.67
CA PRO A 287 9.51 20.30 0.39
C PRO A 287 10.62 21.35 0.49
N LEU A 288 11.29 21.42 1.64
CA LEU A 288 12.49 22.23 1.76
C LEU A 288 13.62 21.70 0.85
N PRO A 289 14.52 22.58 0.35
CA PRO A 289 15.67 22.17 -0.47
C PRO A 289 16.54 21.08 0.18
N SER A 290 16.62 21.07 1.51
CA SER A 290 17.38 20.09 2.28
C SER A 290 16.79 18.67 2.26
N ALA A 291 15.51 18.52 1.90
CA ALA A 291 14.85 17.21 1.77
C ALA A 291 15.09 16.59 0.39
N VAL A 292 15.54 17.38 -0.60
CA VAL A 292 15.81 16.91 -1.96
C VAL A 292 17.23 16.32 -2.03
N PRO A 293 17.44 15.14 -2.64
CA PRO A 293 18.76 14.50 -2.69
C PRO A 293 19.82 15.40 -3.34
N CYS A 294 20.97 15.54 -2.68
CA CYS A 294 22.11 16.33 -3.18
C CYS A 294 23.29 15.46 -3.64
N VAL A 295 23.20 14.13 -3.50
CA VAL A 295 24.25 13.20 -3.91
C VAL A 295 24.33 13.16 -5.43
N LYS A 296 25.52 13.33 -5.99
CA LYS A 296 25.79 13.23 -7.43
C LYS A 296 26.02 11.79 -7.86
N SER A 297 26.79 11.03 -7.09
CA SER A 297 27.08 9.63 -7.37
C SER A 297 27.78 8.94 -6.21
N TYR A 298 27.67 7.61 -6.21
CA TYR A 298 28.33 6.66 -5.34
C TYR A 298 29.51 6.00 -6.07
N ARG A 299 30.66 5.87 -5.40
CA ARG A 299 31.82 5.15 -5.92
C ARG A 299 32.49 4.33 -4.82
N TYR A 300 32.77 3.07 -5.10
CA TYR A 300 33.59 2.25 -4.20
C TYR A 300 35.07 2.67 -4.26
N VAL A 301 35.65 2.97 -3.09
CA VAL A 301 37.05 3.34 -2.92
C VAL A 301 37.80 2.19 -2.26
N LYS A 302 38.43 1.34 -3.10
CA LYS A 302 39.10 0.10 -2.67
C LYS A 302 40.15 0.31 -1.57
N SER A 303 40.90 1.42 -1.60
CA SER A 303 41.95 1.69 -0.62
C SER A 303 41.43 1.96 0.80
N LYS A 304 40.18 2.41 0.93
CA LYS A 304 39.52 2.71 2.21
C LYS A 304 38.38 1.74 2.53
N ASP A 305 38.12 0.82 1.60
CA ASP A 305 37.03 -0.15 1.66
C ASP A 305 35.64 0.45 1.99
N LEU A 306 35.33 1.60 1.40
CA LEU A 306 34.06 2.31 1.61
C LEU A 306 33.44 2.76 0.30
N ILE A 307 32.10 2.89 0.29
CA ILE A 307 31.39 3.58 -0.78
C ILE A 307 31.39 5.06 -0.43
N GLN A 308 32.00 5.86 -1.29
CA GLN A 308 32.10 7.30 -1.13
C GLN A 308 31.04 7.99 -1.98
N GLU A 309 30.35 8.94 -1.36
CA GLU A 309 29.43 9.85 -2.05
C GLU A 309 30.19 11.06 -2.59
N SER A 310 29.78 11.51 -3.77
CA SER A 310 30.12 12.84 -4.28
C SER A 310 28.86 13.70 -4.28
N VAL A 311 29.00 15.00 -4.05
CA VAL A 311 27.86 15.94 -3.96
C VAL A 311 27.67 16.66 -5.30
N LEU A 312 26.43 16.98 -5.65
CA LEU A 312 26.09 17.84 -6.78
C LEU A 312 26.73 19.21 -6.62
N SER A 313 27.07 19.85 -7.73
CA SER A 313 27.49 21.26 -7.69
C SER A 313 26.35 22.12 -7.13
N ALA A 314 26.69 23.22 -6.45
CA ALA A 314 25.68 24.14 -5.93
C ALA A 314 24.72 24.62 -7.04
N LYS A 315 25.25 24.87 -8.26
CA LYS A 315 24.44 25.22 -9.42
C LYS A 315 23.43 24.11 -9.78
N ALA A 316 23.86 22.85 -9.86
CA ALA A 316 22.96 21.75 -10.21
C ALA A 316 21.83 21.56 -9.18
N GLN A 317 22.14 21.73 -7.89
CA GLN A 317 21.12 21.67 -6.83
C GLN A 317 20.11 22.81 -6.96
N LYS A 318 20.60 24.05 -7.18
CA LYS A 318 19.74 25.23 -7.36
C LYS A 318 18.85 25.12 -8.59
N ASP A 319 19.43 24.72 -9.73
CA ASP A 319 18.72 24.61 -11.00
C ASP A 319 17.62 23.53 -10.92
N ARG A 320 17.92 22.36 -10.33
CA ARG A 320 16.94 21.27 -10.18
C ARG A 320 15.79 21.66 -9.26
N TYR A 321 16.09 22.20 -8.08
CA TYR A 321 15.05 22.59 -7.14
C TYR A 321 14.14 23.68 -7.72
N ALA A 322 14.73 24.70 -8.36
CA ALA A 322 13.95 25.73 -9.04
C ALA A 322 13.07 25.14 -10.15
N SER A 323 13.62 24.29 -11.00
CA SER A 323 12.86 23.61 -12.07
C SER A 323 11.69 22.80 -11.52
N ALA A 324 11.90 22.03 -10.45
CA ALA A 324 10.84 21.26 -9.80
C ALA A 324 9.70 22.16 -9.30
N VAL A 325 10.04 23.27 -8.63
CA VAL A 325 9.04 24.26 -8.16
C VAL A 325 8.23 24.84 -9.33
N TRP A 326 8.87 25.20 -10.44
CA TRP A 326 8.17 25.72 -11.63
C TRP A 326 7.28 24.66 -12.28
N GLN A 327 7.75 23.41 -12.35
CA GLN A 327 6.96 22.29 -12.86
C GLN A 327 5.72 22.04 -12.01
N VAL A 328 5.85 22.03 -10.67
CA VAL A 328 4.71 21.90 -9.75
C VAL A 328 3.68 23.00 -10.02
N ALA A 329 4.10 24.25 -10.15
CA ALA A 329 3.17 25.35 -10.41
C ALA A 329 2.35 25.12 -11.70
N VAL A 330 3.02 24.84 -12.82
CA VAL A 330 2.33 24.62 -14.10
C VAL A 330 1.47 23.36 -14.06
N ARG A 331 1.97 22.30 -13.42
CA ARG A 331 1.26 21.03 -13.24
C ARG A 331 -0.04 21.24 -12.46
N THR A 332 0.00 21.87 -11.29
CA THR A 332 -1.21 22.12 -10.48
C THR A 332 -2.27 22.90 -11.26
N LEU A 333 -1.87 23.93 -12.05
CA LEU A 333 -2.81 24.66 -12.90
C LEU A 333 -3.47 23.75 -13.94
N HIS A 334 -2.69 22.88 -14.58
CA HIS A 334 -3.18 21.92 -15.57
C HIS A 334 -4.15 20.91 -14.98
N GLU A 335 -3.76 20.23 -13.90
CA GLU A 335 -4.57 19.18 -13.25
C GLU A 335 -5.96 19.73 -12.86
N VAL A 336 -6.01 20.93 -12.28
CA VAL A 336 -7.28 21.57 -11.88
C VAL A 336 -8.14 21.95 -13.09
N PHE A 337 -7.55 22.60 -14.11
CA PHE A 337 -8.33 23.03 -15.27
C PHE A 337 -8.79 21.85 -16.13
N GLU A 338 -8.00 20.79 -16.25
CA GLU A 338 -8.36 19.57 -16.98
C GLU A 338 -9.47 18.79 -16.27
N ALA A 339 -9.36 18.64 -14.94
CA ALA A 339 -10.35 17.90 -14.17
C ALA A 339 -11.71 18.61 -14.06
N ASP A 340 -11.74 19.94 -14.13
CA ASP A 340 -13.00 20.71 -14.15
C ASP A 340 -13.53 20.85 -15.59
N ARG A 341 -14.16 19.76 -16.07
CA ARG A 341 -14.76 19.66 -17.41
C ARG A 341 -16.01 20.52 -17.59
N GLU A 342 -16.69 20.87 -16.50
CA GLU A 342 -17.88 21.72 -16.53
C GLU A 342 -17.54 23.21 -16.56
N GLY A 343 -16.27 23.58 -16.35
CA GLY A 343 -15.83 24.98 -16.40
C GLY A 343 -16.41 25.81 -15.25
N LYS A 344 -16.42 25.26 -14.04
CA LYS A 344 -16.86 25.94 -12.82
C LYS A 344 -15.84 26.98 -12.32
N ILE A 345 -14.55 26.72 -12.57
CA ILE A 345 -13.41 27.55 -12.19
C ILE A 345 -12.94 28.35 -13.41
N ASP A 346 -13.10 29.66 -13.35
CA ASP A 346 -12.71 30.57 -14.45
C ASP A 346 -11.25 31.02 -14.30
N SER A 347 -10.77 31.19 -13.06
CA SER A 347 -9.39 31.55 -12.76
C SER A 347 -8.83 30.84 -11.53
N ILE A 348 -7.52 30.71 -11.48
CA ILE A 348 -6.78 30.22 -10.32
C ILE A 348 -5.80 31.29 -9.88
N ALA A 349 -5.82 31.64 -8.60
CA ALA A 349 -4.79 32.42 -7.92
C ALA A 349 -3.96 31.47 -7.04
N MET A 350 -2.70 31.24 -7.37
CA MET A 350 -1.89 30.19 -6.77
C MET A 350 -0.61 30.76 -6.13
N THR A 351 -0.29 30.25 -4.95
CA THR A 351 1.01 30.43 -4.30
C THR A 351 1.69 29.08 -4.10
N VAL A 352 2.82 28.85 -4.75
CA VAL A 352 3.70 27.71 -4.42
C VAL A 352 4.70 28.18 -3.38
N ALA A 353 4.80 27.48 -2.25
CA ALA A 353 5.59 27.91 -1.11
C ALA A 353 6.31 26.76 -0.41
N ALA A 354 7.36 27.09 0.34
CA ALA A 354 8.01 26.18 1.26
C ALA A 354 7.81 26.67 2.71
N GLU A 355 7.56 25.74 3.63
CA GLU A 355 7.44 26.01 5.06
C GLU A 355 8.79 25.83 5.75
N ARG A 356 9.27 26.84 6.47
CA ARG A 356 10.51 26.76 7.25
C ARG A 356 10.34 27.38 8.63
N LEU A 357 11.31 27.14 9.52
CA LEU A 357 11.45 27.96 10.72
C LEU A 357 12.22 29.23 10.36
N SER A 358 11.65 30.38 10.73
CA SER A 358 12.24 31.70 10.56
C SER A 358 13.56 31.79 11.33
N PRO A 359 14.71 32.06 10.68
CA PRO A 359 15.98 32.20 11.39
C PRO A 359 15.99 33.37 12.39
N ALA A 360 15.14 34.38 12.17
CA ALA A 360 15.06 35.56 13.01
C ALA A 360 14.18 35.37 14.26
N THR A 361 13.11 34.56 14.16
CA THR A 361 12.09 34.44 15.23
C THR A 361 11.93 33.03 15.79
N GLY A 362 12.44 32.01 15.10
CA GLY A 362 12.23 30.59 15.43
C GLY A 362 10.82 30.06 15.13
N ASN A 363 9.90 30.91 14.67
CA ASN A 363 8.53 30.52 14.36
C ASN A 363 8.41 29.95 12.94
N ALA A 364 7.39 29.14 12.68
CA ALA A 364 7.08 28.68 11.34
C ALA A 364 6.71 29.87 10.44
N GLU A 365 7.30 29.92 9.24
CA GLU A 365 6.99 30.90 8.20
C GLU A 365 6.83 30.20 6.84
N ILE A 366 5.93 30.76 6.03
CA ILE A 366 5.68 30.32 4.66
C ILE A 366 6.47 31.24 3.73
N VAL A 367 7.36 30.66 2.93
CA VAL A 367 8.16 31.39 1.94
C VAL A 367 7.53 31.20 0.57
N PRO A 368 6.85 32.21 -0.01
CA PRO A 368 6.30 32.09 -1.35
C PRO A 368 7.43 31.99 -2.37
N LEU A 369 7.40 30.99 -3.24
CA LEU A 369 8.39 30.74 -4.29
C LEU A 369 7.84 31.07 -5.68
N VAL A 370 6.53 30.84 -5.89
CA VAL A 370 5.76 31.27 -7.06
C VAL A 370 4.50 31.97 -6.55
N ILE A 371 4.15 33.09 -7.16
CA ILE A 371 2.81 33.68 -7.06
C ILE A 371 2.31 33.82 -8.50
N ALA A 372 1.27 33.08 -8.85
CA ALA A 372 0.74 33.03 -10.21
C ALA A 372 -0.77 33.25 -10.20
N ALA A 373 -1.29 33.82 -11.29
CA ALA A 373 -2.71 33.83 -11.57
C ALA A 373 -2.92 33.43 -13.03
N ALA A 374 -3.85 32.54 -13.29
CA ALA A 374 -4.14 32.04 -14.63
C ALA A 374 -5.64 32.02 -14.87
N GLY A 375 -6.07 32.48 -16.04
CA GLY A 375 -7.43 32.28 -16.52
C GLY A 375 -7.51 30.99 -17.33
N ARG A 376 -8.63 30.27 -17.22
CA ARG A 376 -8.87 28.99 -17.90
C ARG A 376 -8.60 29.06 -19.40
N GLU A 377 -9.22 30.02 -20.09
CA GLU A 377 -9.13 30.11 -21.56
C GLU A 377 -7.70 30.35 -22.06
N GLU A 378 -6.96 31.24 -21.39
CA GLU A 378 -5.57 31.54 -21.72
C GLU A 378 -4.68 30.30 -21.49
N PHE A 379 -4.81 29.67 -20.32
CA PHE A 379 -3.96 28.55 -19.93
C PHE A 379 -4.22 27.29 -20.76
N ASN A 380 -5.49 26.96 -21.03
CA ASN A 380 -5.86 25.80 -21.84
C ASN A 380 -5.44 25.94 -23.32
N GLY A 381 -5.05 27.14 -23.75
CA GLY A 381 -4.47 27.37 -25.07
C GLY A 381 -3.01 26.96 -25.20
N PHE A 382 -2.33 26.59 -24.10
CA PHE A 382 -0.92 26.23 -24.11
C PHE A 382 -0.69 24.76 -24.49
N ASP A 383 0.36 24.49 -25.27
CA ASP A 383 0.85 23.14 -25.54
C ASP A 383 1.91 22.75 -24.49
N LEU A 384 1.46 22.24 -23.34
CA LEU A 384 2.30 21.96 -22.17
C LEU A 384 3.38 20.90 -22.41
N ALA A 385 3.26 20.07 -23.46
CA ALA A 385 4.30 19.10 -23.83
C ALA A 385 5.58 19.79 -24.36
N ASN A 386 5.47 21.04 -24.82
CA ASN A 386 6.55 21.77 -25.49
C ASN A 386 6.95 23.08 -24.76
N VAL A 387 6.51 23.27 -23.52
CA VAL A 387 6.84 24.48 -22.75
C VAL A 387 8.09 24.33 -21.90
N VAL A 388 8.69 25.48 -21.58
CA VAL A 388 9.60 25.62 -20.45
C VAL A 388 8.80 26.21 -19.28
N PRO A 389 8.61 25.50 -18.15
CA PRO A 389 7.71 25.93 -17.08
C PRO A 389 7.96 27.35 -16.56
N SER A 390 9.22 27.74 -16.39
CA SER A 390 9.56 29.11 -15.96
C SER A 390 9.11 30.17 -16.97
N ALA A 391 9.30 29.91 -18.27
CA ALA A 391 8.87 30.83 -19.33
C ALA A 391 7.34 30.93 -19.42
N THR A 392 6.63 29.82 -19.18
CA THR A 392 5.16 29.83 -19.08
C THR A 392 4.70 30.70 -17.92
N LEU A 393 5.30 30.54 -16.74
CA LEU A 393 4.96 31.36 -15.57
C LEU A 393 5.28 32.84 -15.80
N GLU A 394 6.43 33.15 -16.41
CA GLU A 394 6.77 34.53 -16.82
C GLU A 394 5.76 35.10 -17.82
N HIS A 395 5.29 34.29 -18.78
CA HIS A 395 4.28 34.70 -19.76
C HIS A 395 2.94 35.07 -19.09
N LEU A 396 2.53 34.27 -18.11
CA LEU A 396 1.37 34.52 -17.25
C LEU A 396 1.56 35.74 -16.32
N GLY A 397 2.77 36.31 -16.24
CA GLY A 397 3.08 37.42 -15.35
C GLY A 397 3.22 37.01 -13.89
N ALA A 398 3.57 35.75 -13.62
CA ALA A 398 3.82 35.26 -12.28
C ALA A 398 5.04 35.94 -11.64
N ALA A 399 5.00 36.15 -10.33
CA ALA A 399 6.17 36.53 -9.55
C ALA A 399 6.94 35.27 -9.17
N LEU A 400 8.19 35.19 -9.62
CA LEU A 400 9.08 34.06 -9.36
C LEU A 400 10.16 34.45 -8.35
N SER A 401 10.45 33.56 -7.41
CA SER A 401 11.64 33.68 -6.57
C SER A 401 12.90 33.66 -7.43
N LYS A 402 13.80 34.63 -7.18
CA LYS A 402 15.12 34.70 -7.83
C LYS A 402 16.08 33.60 -7.34
N SER A 403 15.81 33.00 -6.18
CA SER A 403 16.57 31.87 -5.66
C SER A 403 15.69 30.98 -4.78
N PRO A 404 14.91 30.06 -5.38
CA PRO A 404 14.04 29.17 -4.63
C PRO A 404 14.80 28.26 -3.67
N PHE A 405 15.99 27.80 -4.06
CA PHE A 405 16.85 26.95 -3.24
C PHE A 405 17.40 27.66 -2.00
N ASP A 406 17.66 28.97 -2.08
CA ASP A 406 18.06 29.76 -0.91
C ASP A 406 16.85 30.28 -0.12
N LEU A 407 15.62 29.87 -0.50
CA LEU A 407 14.36 30.31 0.08
C LEU A 407 14.23 31.84 0.11
N ALA A 408 14.64 32.49 -0.98
CA ALA A 408 14.31 33.89 -1.21
C ALA A 408 12.83 33.99 -1.61
N PRO A 409 12.01 34.85 -1.00
CA PRO A 409 10.61 34.94 -1.38
C PRO A 409 10.45 35.55 -2.78
N ALA A 410 9.40 35.11 -3.49
CA ALA A 410 8.90 35.78 -4.68
C ALA A 410 8.39 37.19 -4.32
N ASP A 411 8.55 38.12 -5.25
CA ASP A 411 8.16 39.52 -5.02
C ASP A 411 6.64 39.69 -5.13
N ALA A 412 5.96 39.69 -3.99
CA ALA A 412 4.51 39.88 -3.88
C ALA A 412 4.05 41.34 -4.14
N SER A 413 4.97 42.29 -4.32
CA SER A 413 4.60 43.69 -4.59
C SER A 413 4.13 43.93 -6.02
N VAL A 414 4.45 43.02 -6.95
CA VAL A 414 3.94 43.02 -8.32
C VAL A 414 2.56 42.38 -8.30
N GLY A 415 1.50 43.18 -8.50
CA GLY A 415 0.13 42.67 -8.51
C GLY A 415 -0.07 41.63 -9.63
N VAL A 416 -0.14 40.35 -9.26
CA VAL A 416 -0.40 39.24 -10.19
C VAL A 416 -1.91 39.14 -10.43
N ARG A 417 -2.35 39.19 -11.69
CA ARG A 417 -3.77 39.07 -12.08
C ARG A 417 -3.88 38.24 -13.35
N ALA A 418 -4.88 37.35 -13.40
CA ALA A 418 -5.21 36.61 -14.61
C ALA A 418 -5.57 37.59 -15.75
N ARG A 419 -4.97 37.42 -16.92
CA ARG A 419 -5.24 38.25 -18.10
C ARG A 419 -6.49 37.72 -18.80
N GLY A 420 -7.67 38.24 -18.45
CA GLY A 420 -8.88 37.74 -19.10
C GLY A 420 -10.22 38.36 -18.69
N ARG A 421 -10.31 39.10 -17.57
CA ARG A 421 -11.56 39.79 -17.22
C ARG A 421 -11.80 40.98 -18.18
N LYS A 422 -12.61 40.75 -19.21
CA LYS A 422 -13.39 41.81 -19.87
C LYS A 422 -14.80 41.82 -19.32
#